data_AF-A0A524QQR4-F1
#
_entry.id   AF-A0A524QQR4-F1
#
_cell.length_a   1.000
_cell.length_b   1.000
_cell.length_c   1.000
_cell.angle_alpha   90.00
_cell.angle_beta   90.00
_cell.angle_gamma   90.00
#
_symmetry.space_group_name_H-M   'P 1'
#
loop_
_entity.id
_entity.type
_entity.pdbx_description
1 polymer ?
#
loop_
_entity_poly.entity_id
_entity_poly.type
_entity_poly.pdbx_seq_one_letter_code
_entity_poly.pdbx_strand_id
1 'polypeptide(L)' 'PYRALCVKGLDNLYVSGMMITTDHRAHMSTRNTVSCMGQGQASGTAAALCALNDYGSRQLPYSVLRDELEKHGVYFES' A
#
# COMPACT_ATOMS: atom_id res chain seq x y z
N PRO A 1 1.25 -5.77 -2.76
CA PRO A 1 2.70 -5.46 -2.67
C PRO A 1 2.97 -4.09 -2.00
N TYR A 2 3.07 -4.07 -0.66
CA TYR A 2 3.28 -2.82 0.10
C TYR A 2 4.65 -2.18 -0.16
N ARG A 3 5.73 -2.98 -0.20
CA ARG A 3 7.10 -2.49 -0.48
C ARG A 3 7.26 -1.87 -1.87
N ALA A 4 6.37 -2.18 -2.82
CA ALA A 4 6.36 -1.57 -4.15
C ALA A 4 5.79 -0.13 -4.14
N LEU A 5 5.05 0.25 -3.10
CA LEU A 5 4.53 1.60 -2.91
C LEU A 5 5.59 2.55 -2.31
N CYS A 6 6.61 2.02 -1.62
CA CYS A 6 7.62 2.82 -0.93
C CYS A 6 8.70 3.31 -1.90
N VAL A 7 8.89 4.62 -2.02
CA VAL A 7 9.93 5.20 -2.89
C VAL A 7 11.32 4.86 -2.38
N LYS A 8 12.27 4.60 -3.28
CA LYS A 8 13.65 4.31 -2.91
C LYS A 8 14.33 5.58 -2.37
N GLY A 9 14.91 5.49 -1.17
CA GLY A 9 15.66 6.60 -0.56
C GLY A 9 14.79 7.65 0.15
N LEU A 10 13.47 7.45 0.20
CA LEU A 10 12.55 8.29 0.97
C LEU A 10 11.74 7.39 1.90
N ASP A 11 11.56 7.86 3.14
CA ASP A 11 10.84 7.14 4.20
C ASP A 11 9.53 7.83 4.61
N ASN A 12 9.12 8.85 3.86
CA ASN A 12 7.89 9.62 4.05
C ASN A 12 7.08 9.81 2.75
N LEU A 13 7.38 9.03 1.71
CA LEU A 13 6.73 9.14 0.40
C LEU A 13 6.25 7.79 -0.11
N TYR A 14 4.96 7.74 -0.44
CA TYR A 14 4.29 6.61 -1.07
C TYR A 14 3.83 6.97 -2.47
N VAL A 15 3.84 5.97 -3.34
CA VAL A 15 3.39 6.08 -4.73
C VAL A 15 2.27 5.08 -4.94
N SER A 16 1.04 5.57 -5.16
CA SER A 16 -0.17 4.75 -5.35
C SER A 16 -0.80 4.97 -6.73
N GLY A 17 -1.48 3.96 -7.27
CA GLY A 17 -2.19 4.03 -8.54
C GLY A 17 -1.45 3.34 -9.69
N MET A 18 -1.60 3.83 -10.91
CA MET A 18 -1.04 3.20 -12.13
C MET A 18 0.50 3.22 -12.23
N MET A 19 1.19 3.65 -11.18
CA MET A 19 2.65 3.79 -11.12
C MET A 19 3.36 2.48 -10.71
N ILE A 20 2.64 1.48 -10.19
CA ILE A 20 3.22 0.16 -9.90
C ILE A 20 3.22 -0.68 -11.18
N THR A 21 4.39 -0.80 -11.82
CA THR A 21 4.61 -1.81 -12.85
C THR A 21 5.11 -3.09 -12.18
N THR A 22 4.43 -4.21 -12.41
CA THR A 22 4.94 -5.54 -12.10
C THR A 22 4.94 -6.32 -13.40
N ASP A 23 5.96 -7.17 -13.58
CA ASP A 23 6.30 -7.94 -14.78
C ASP A 23 5.13 -8.29 -15.72
N HIS A 24 5.47 -8.30 -17.01
CA HIS A 24 4.69 -8.41 -18.26
C HIS A 24 3.53 -9.46 -18.33
N ARG A 25 3.22 -10.22 -17.28
CA ARG A 25 2.11 -11.21 -17.23
C ARG A 25 0.81 -10.71 -16.59
N ALA A 26 0.77 -9.53 -16.00
CA ALA A 26 -0.44 -8.99 -15.34
C ALA A 26 -1.05 -7.77 -16.06
N HIS A 27 -0.92 -7.72 -17.40
CA HIS A 27 -1.18 -6.51 -18.18
C HIS A 27 -2.67 -6.08 -18.31
N MET A 28 -3.63 -6.89 -17.84
CA MET A 28 -5.07 -6.58 -17.95
C MET A 28 -5.86 -6.55 -16.63
N SER A 29 -5.26 -6.82 -15.46
CA SER A 29 -6.01 -6.85 -14.17
C SER A 29 -5.59 -5.80 -13.14
N THR A 30 -4.46 -5.11 -13.31
CA THR A 30 -3.87 -4.21 -12.29
C THR A 30 -4.10 -2.71 -12.56
N ARG A 31 -4.61 -2.35 -13.75
CA ARG A 31 -4.99 -0.97 -14.12
C ARG A 31 -6.51 -0.71 -14.05
N ASN A 32 -7.24 -1.55 -13.30
CA ASN A 32 -8.64 -1.28 -12.99
C ASN A 32 -8.73 -0.25 -11.86
N THR A 33 -9.69 0.68 -11.93
CA THR A 33 -10.01 1.68 -10.89
C THR A 33 -10.05 1.06 -9.49
N VAL A 34 -10.55 -0.17 -9.38
CA VAL A 34 -10.64 -0.93 -8.12
C VAL A 34 -9.26 -1.21 -7.51
N SER A 35 -8.25 -1.53 -8.33
CA SER A 35 -6.88 -1.74 -7.85
C SER A 35 -6.24 -0.43 -7.39
N CYS A 36 -6.54 0.69 -8.06
CA CYS A 36 -6.07 2.01 -7.63
C CYS A 36 -6.71 2.42 -6.30
N MET A 37 -8.00 2.10 -6.10
CA MET A 37 -8.71 2.34 -4.85
C MET A 37 -8.09 1.54 -3.69
N GLY A 38 -7.86 0.23 -3.87
CA GLY A 38 -7.24 -0.61 -2.85
C GLY A 38 -5.81 -0.18 -2.51
N GLN A 39 -5.03 0.23 -3.52
CA GLN A 39 -3.69 0.79 -3.29
C GLN A 39 -3.72 2.12 -2.55
N GLY A 40 -4.64 3.03 -2.91
CA GLY A 40 -4.82 4.31 -2.25
C GLY A 40 -5.21 4.15 -0.78
N GLN A 41 -6.12 3.22 -0.50
CA GLN A 41 -6.50 2.87 0.86
C GLN A 41 -5.30 2.33 1.66
N ALA A 42 -4.56 1.37 1.09
CA ALA A 42 -3.37 0.83 1.74
C ALA A 42 -2.28 1.88 2.00
N SER A 43 -1.98 2.74 1.02
CA SER A 43 -0.98 3.81 1.19
C SER A 43 -1.44 4.90 2.15
N GLY A 44 -2.71 5.26 2.15
CA GLY A 44 -3.29 6.26 3.06
C GLY A 44 -3.28 5.77 4.50
N THR A 45 -3.75 4.55 4.74
CA THR A 45 -3.71 3.92 6.07
C THR A 45 -2.27 3.79 6.57
N ALA A 46 -1.34 3.37 5.70
CA ALA A 46 0.06 3.28 6.06
C ALA A 46 0.67 4.64 6.41
N ALA A 47 0.40 5.69 5.62
CA ALA A 47 0.88 7.03 5.90
C ALA A 47 0.34 7.57 7.24
N ALA A 48 -0.95 7.34 7.53
CA ALA A 48 -1.55 7.72 8.80
C ALA A 48 -0.91 6.98 9.99
N LEU A 49 -0.72 5.66 9.88
CA LEU A 49 -0.06 4.87 10.92
C LEU A 49 1.40 5.29 11.13
N CYS A 50 2.12 5.58 10.06
CA CYS A 50 3.48 6.10 10.11
C CYS A 50 3.55 7.46 10.83
N ALA A 51 2.63 8.38 10.50
CA ALA A 51 2.57 9.69 11.14
C ALA A 51 2.16 9.62 12.62
N LEU A 52 1.28 8.68 13.01
CA LEU A 52 0.82 8.52 14.38
C LEU A 52 1.84 7.83 15.30
N ASN A 53 2.66 6.93 14.76
CA ASN A 53 3.56 6.08 15.54
C ASN A 53 5.06 6.39 15.30
N ASP A 54 5.37 7.48 14.60
CA ASP A 54 6.72 7.88 14.20
C ASP A 54 7.50 6.76 13.48
N TYR A 55 6.82 6.06 12.57
CA TYR A 55 7.45 5.04 11.74
C TYR A 55 7.87 5.60 10.39
N GLY A 56 9.06 5.21 9.91
CA GLY A 56 9.41 5.34 8.50
C GLY A 56 8.56 4.39 7.64
N SER A 57 8.34 4.75 6.37
CA SER A 57 7.50 3.96 5.46
C SER A 57 7.89 2.48 5.32
N ARG A 58 9.18 2.16 5.54
CA ARG A 58 9.74 0.80 5.52
C ARG A 58 9.74 0.11 6.89
N GLN A 59 9.60 0.88 7.96
CA GLN A 59 9.62 0.40 9.34
C GLN A 59 8.22 0.02 9.83
N LEU A 60 7.16 0.48 9.16
CA LEU A 60 5.79 0.10 9.48
C LEU A 60 5.62 -1.43 9.45
N PRO A 61 5.27 -2.07 10.58
CA PRO A 61 5.03 -3.50 10.62
C PRO A 61 3.83 -3.87 9.75
N TYR A 62 3.97 -4.91 8.93
CA TYR A 62 2.90 -5.36 8.04
C TYR A 62 1.64 -5.81 8.81
N SER A 63 1.80 -6.40 10.00
CA SER A 63 0.69 -6.81 10.86
C SER A 63 -0.18 -5.61 11.25
N VAL A 64 0.43 -4.51 11.69
CA VAL A 64 -0.29 -3.28 12.09
C VAL A 64 -1.08 -2.71 10.91
N LEU A 65 -0.47 -2.68 9.72
CA LEU A 65 -1.15 -2.22 8.52
C LEU A 65 -2.31 -3.16 8.12
N ARG A 66 -2.10 -4.47 8.17
CA ARG A 66 -3.13 -5.47 7.82
C ARG A 66 -4.30 -5.38 8.78
N ASP A 67 -4.04 -5.39 10.09
CA ASP A 67 -5.08 -5.35 11.11
C ASP A 67 -5.89 -4.05 11.02
N GLU A 68 -5.26 -2.93 10.70
CA GLU A 68 -5.97 -1.68 10.46
C GLU A 68 -6.81 -1.74 9.18
N LEU A 69 -6.29 -2.28 8.08
CA LEU A 69 -7.05 -2.45 6.84
C LEU A 69 -8.25 -3.40 7.01
N GLU A 70 -8.11 -4.48 7.79
CA GLU A 70 -9.21 -5.38 8.15
C GLU A 70 -10.31 -4.66 8.94
N LYS A 71 -9.95 -3.79 9.90
CA LYS A 71 -10.94 -2.93 10.60
C LYS A 71 -11.69 -2.00 9.64
N HIS A 72 -11.02 -1.51 8.59
CA HIS A 72 -11.63 -0.69 7.54
C HIS A 72 -12.35 -1.52 6.46
N GLY A 73 -12.59 -2.82 6.70
CA GLY A 73 -13.39 -3.69 5.84
C GLY A 73 -12.66 -4.23 4.61
N VAL A 74 -11.32 -4.19 4.59
CA VAL A 74 -10.52 -4.82 3.52
C VAL A 74 -10.40 -6.31 3.77
N TYR A 75 -10.78 -7.11 2.78
CA TYR A 75 -10.64 -8.57 2.81
C TYR A 75 -9.40 -8.99 2.03
N PHE A 76 -8.56 -9.83 2.64
CA PHE A 76 -7.41 -10.46 1.99
C PHE A 76 -7.77 -11.91 1.66
N GLU A 77 -7.70 -12.32 0.38
CA GLU A 77 -7.81 -13.74 0.02
C GLU A 77 -6.60 -14.52 0.55
N SER A 78 -6.87 -15.70 1.12
CA SER A 78 -5.93 -16.63 1.75
C SER A 78 -5.05 -17.39 0.77
#